data_AF-T1H2Q1-F1
#
_entry.id   AF-T1H2Q1-F1
#
_cell.length_a   1.000
_cell.length_b   1.000
_cell.length_c   1.000
_cell.angle_alpha   90.00
_cell.angle_beta   90.00
_cell.angle_gamma   90.00
#
_symmetry.space_group_name_H-M   'P 1'
#
loop_
_entity.id
_entity.type
_entity.pdbx_description
1 polymer ?
#
loop_
_entity_poly.entity_id
_entity_poly.type
_entity_poly.pdbx_seq_one_letter_code
_entity_poly.pdbx_strand_id
1 'polypeptide(L)'
;MESPVIVSFAETATPIWDVPFPAITICPETKTRKDIFNFGDAFEELNKTETIKNKTSRNFFNCLSDICKTIDYDPVSTEKFPKSINASDFIKTLESTEPIFHKMFDFCMWLNNVSECKSTFQKVLTDEGLCYTFNYLSFSDIFAVKEQLISSTKTDFSIDKSDWNLDEFSKNGGLKKVPLRTVNSGWKFGFTVSLSSYERDYDYWCGMNFEGFRVSMNLPGEVPQLTQRFIKVPVGMEVEIAVEPIIIYTSDGLRDRDYTSDIRQCYFQDERYLRYFKVYTQSNCELECLTNYTLHKCGCVKFYMPRNSSTPVCGLGMYNCYKSAEHELIFKEINSSIIANCKCLLACTMIDYNSNIHHIKNNFDIFKFRPGLFIENE
;
A
#
# COMPACT_ATOMS: atom_id res chain seq x y z
N MET A 1 -33.71 24.53 -15.23
CA MET A 1 -32.70 24.67 -16.30
C MET A 1 -31.70 23.57 -16.07
N GLU A 2 -31.58 22.62 -17.00
CA GLU A 2 -30.43 21.71 -17.02
C GLU A 2 -29.26 22.52 -17.57
N SER A 3 -28.27 22.82 -16.73
CA SER A 3 -27.00 23.41 -17.16
C SER A 3 -26.03 22.25 -17.45
N PRO A 4 -25.79 21.88 -18.71
CA PRO A 4 -24.97 20.72 -19.03
C PRO A 4 -23.51 20.98 -18.66
N VAL A 5 -22.92 20.07 -17.88
CA VAL A 5 -21.47 20.02 -17.66
C VAL A 5 -20.84 19.33 -18.87
N ILE A 6 -19.84 19.98 -19.48
CA ILE A 6 -19.16 19.48 -20.69
C ILE A 6 -17.80 18.92 -20.29
N VAL A 7 -17.48 17.71 -20.76
CA VAL A 7 -16.14 17.13 -20.67
C VAL A 7 -15.35 17.52 -21.91
N SER A 8 -14.13 18.03 -21.72
CA SER A 8 -13.23 18.40 -22.81
C SER A 8 -11.81 17.92 -22.51
N PHE A 9 -11.00 17.77 -23.54
CA PHE A 9 -9.57 17.50 -23.39
C PHE A 9 -8.83 18.81 -23.13
N ALA A 10 -7.80 18.77 -22.28
CA ALA A 10 -6.95 19.93 -22.07
C ALA A 10 -6.35 20.40 -23.40
N GLU A 11 -6.47 21.71 -23.66
CA GLU A 11 -5.93 22.32 -24.89
C GLU A 11 -4.39 22.39 -24.88
N THR A 12 -3.79 22.30 -23.70
CA THR A 12 -2.34 22.36 -23.48
C THR A 12 -1.87 21.17 -22.65
N ALA A 13 -0.66 20.69 -22.95
CA ALA A 13 -0.04 19.63 -22.17
C ALA A 13 0.46 20.18 -20.81
N THR A 14 0.17 19.46 -19.73
CA THR A 14 0.73 19.74 -18.41
C THR A 14 2.21 19.36 -18.39
N PRO A 15 3.13 20.27 -18.01
CA PRO A 15 4.53 19.93 -17.89
C PRO A 15 4.79 18.85 -16.82
N ILE A 16 5.73 17.95 -17.08
CA ILE A 16 5.99 16.80 -16.18
C ILE A 16 6.44 17.20 -14.77
N TRP A 17 7.09 18.36 -14.63
CA TRP A 17 7.55 18.90 -13.35
C TRP A 17 6.45 19.55 -12.51
N ASP A 18 5.23 19.69 -13.05
CA ASP A 18 4.07 20.11 -12.27
C ASP A 18 3.34 18.91 -11.65
N VAL A 19 3.52 17.74 -12.24
CA VAL A 19 2.90 16.48 -11.80
C VAL A 19 3.75 15.82 -10.70
N PRO A 20 3.15 15.43 -9.56
CA PRO A 20 3.84 14.57 -8.59
C PRO A 20 4.36 13.30 -9.27
N PHE A 21 5.61 12.93 -8.96
CA PHE A 21 6.05 11.57 -9.23
C PHE A 21 5.20 10.61 -8.37
N PRO A 22 4.83 9.41 -8.84
CA PRO A 22 4.01 8.50 -8.04
C PRO A 22 4.72 8.12 -6.75
N ALA A 23 3.92 7.77 -5.73
CA ALA A 23 4.44 6.96 -4.63
C ALA A 23 4.61 5.52 -5.12
N ILE A 24 5.81 4.97 -4.97
CA ILE A 24 6.14 3.61 -5.40
C ILE A 24 6.27 2.73 -4.17
N THR A 25 5.32 1.83 -3.98
CA THR A 25 5.32 0.88 -2.84
C THR A 25 5.83 -0.48 -3.29
N ILE A 26 6.84 -1.00 -2.59
CA ILE A 26 7.49 -2.27 -2.86
C ILE A 26 7.27 -3.19 -1.67
N CYS A 27 6.65 -4.34 -1.91
CA CYS A 27 6.36 -5.37 -0.91
C CYS A 27 7.10 -6.66 -1.28
N PRO A 28 7.86 -7.27 -0.35
CA PRO A 28 8.40 -8.60 -0.58
C PRO A 28 7.27 -9.64 -0.60
N GLU A 29 7.38 -10.63 -1.49
CA GLU A 29 6.50 -11.81 -1.45
C GLU A 29 6.91 -12.75 -0.33
N THR A 30 8.20 -12.85 -0.05
CA THR A 30 8.71 -13.49 1.16
C THR A 30 8.27 -12.68 2.38
N LYS A 31 7.32 -13.21 3.16
CA LYS A 31 6.76 -12.50 4.32
C LYS A 31 7.53 -12.74 5.61
N THR A 32 8.22 -13.88 5.71
CA THR A 32 8.94 -14.29 6.93
C THR A 32 10.33 -14.80 6.62
N ARG A 33 11.23 -14.68 7.59
CA ARG A 33 12.49 -15.43 7.61
C ARG A 33 12.24 -16.81 8.19
N LYS A 34 12.65 -17.86 7.47
CA LYS A 34 12.31 -19.25 7.82
C LYS A 34 13.03 -19.76 9.07
N ASP A 35 14.19 -19.20 9.39
CA ASP A 35 14.92 -19.50 10.61
C ASP A 35 14.18 -19.02 11.88
N ILE A 36 13.27 -18.05 11.76
CA ILE A 36 12.43 -17.56 12.85
C ILE A 36 11.08 -18.27 12.86
N PHE A 37 10.42 -18.35 11.70
CA PHE A 37 9.12 -18.98 11.57
C PHE A 37 8.89 -19.51 10.16
N ASN A 38 8.74 -20.83 10.06
CA ASN A 38 8.32 -21.52 8.86
C ASN A 38 6.79 -21.67 8.86
N PHE A 39 6.13 -20.95 7.95
CA PHE A 39 4.68 -20.91 7.86
C PHE A 39 4.15 -22.25 7.34
N GLY A 40 4.83 -22.84 6.35
CA GLY A 40 4.50 -24.15 5.79
C GLY A 40 4.48 -25.27 6.83
N ASP A 41 5.50 -25.34 7.68
CA ASP A 41 5.58 -26.37 8.74
C ASP A 41 4.43 -26.22 9.74
N ALA A 42 4.09 -24.98 10.10
CA ALA A 42 2.99 -24.68 11.01
C ALA A 42 1.62 -25.01 10.39
N PHE A 43 1.45 -24.75 9.09
CA PHE A 43 0.26 -25.11 8.33
C PHE A 43 0.10 -26.63 8.25
N GLU A 44 1.18 -27.35 7.98
CA GLU A 44 1.17 -28.82 7.92
C GLU A 44 0.87 -29.44 9.30
N GLU A 45 1.43 -28.88 10.39
CA GLU A 45 1.08 -29.29 11.75
C GLU A 45 -0.41 -29.08 12.00
N LEU A 46 -0.94 -27.89 11.71
CA LEU A 46 -2.36 -27.58 11.88
C LEU A 46 -3.26 -28.57 11.14
N ASN A 47 -2.92 -28.96 9.91
CA ASN A 47 -3.71 -29.91 9.13
C ASN A 47 -3.66 -31.34 9.70
N LYS A 48 -2.54 -31.75 10.31
CA LYS A 48 -2.38 -33.11 10.85
C LYS A 48 -2.95 -33.29 12.25
N THR A 49 -2.82 -32.28 13.11
CA THR A 49 -3.15 -32.37 14.55
C THR A 49 -4.34 -31.50 14.94
N GLU A 50 -4.89 -30.73 14.00
CA GLU A 50 -5.90 -29.69 14.21
C GLU A 50 -5.47 -28.56 15.17
N THR A 51 -4.18 -28.49 15.53
CA THR A 51 -3.64 -27.49 16.46
C THR A 51 -2.13 -27.34 16.36
N ILE A 52 -1.64 -26.10 16.40
CA ILE A 52 -0.20 -25.83 16.53
C ILE A 52 0.19 -25.94 18.00
N LYS A 53 1.07 -26.89 18.36
CA LYS A 53 1.43 -27.18 19.77
C LYS A 53 2.25 -26.08 20.40
N ASN A 54 3.23 -25.54 19.66
CA ASN A 54 4.07 -24.47 20.16
C ASN A 54 3.26 -23.17 20.22
N LYS A 55 3.14 -22.58 21.41
CA LYS A 55 2.37 -21.35 21.62
C LYS A 55 2.88 -20.17 20.81
N THR A 56 4.20 -20.02 20.67
CA THR A 56 4.83 -18.95 19.89
C THR A 56 4.52 -19.12 18.41
N SER A 57 4.73 -20.32 17.85
CA SER A 57 4.40 -20.63 16.46
C SER A 57 2.91 -20.45 16.18
N ARG A 58 2.03 -20.81 17.13
CA ARG A 58 0.59 -20.56 17.03
C ARG A 58 0.26 -19.07 16.95
N ASN A 59 0.93 -18.23 17.75
CA ASN A 59 0.73 -16.78 17.73
C ASN A 59 1.24 -16.16 16.42
N PHE A 60 2.40 -16.60 15.93
CA PHE A 60 2.93 -16.19 14.63
C PHE A 60 1.99 -16.56 13.50
N PHE A 61 1.53 -17.81 13.46
CA PHE A 61 0.54 -18.27 12.50
C PHE A 61 -0.73 -17.41 12.54
N ASN A 62 -1.31 -17.19 13.73
CA ASN A 62 -2.50 -16.36 13.91
C ASN A 62 -2.36 -14.92 13.36
N CYS A 63 -1.16 -14.34 13.42
CA CYS A 63 -0.93 -12.99 12.89
C CYS A 63 -0.62 -13.01 11.39
N LEU A 64 0.18 -13.98 10.94
CA LEU A 64 0.74 -13.99 9.58
C LEU A 64 -0.20 -14.62 8.56
N SER A 65 -1.17 -15.42 9.00
CA SER A 65 -2.20 -16.01 8.12
C SER A 65 -2.91 -14.99 7.24
N ASP A 66 -3.16 -13.78 7.77
CA ASP A 66 -3.82 -12.72 7.01
C ASP A 66 -2.98 -12.19 5.83
N ILE A 67 -1.63 -12.20 5.94
CA ILE A 67 -0.71 -11.72 4.89
C ILE A 67 -0.19 -12.84 3.99
N CYS A 68 -0.22 -14.08 4.47
CA CYS A 68 0.28 -15.25 3.73
C CYS A 68 -0.69 -15.74 2.64
N LYS A 69 -1.90 -15.16 2.54
CA LYS A 69 -2.89 -15.39 1.46
C LYS A 69 -3.00 -16.87 1.04
N THR A 70 -3.08 -17.76 2.01
CA THR A 70 -3.26 -19.18 1.73
C THR A 70 -4.63 -19.40 1.10
N ILE A 71 -4.73 -20.40 0.23
CA ILE A 71 -6.01 -20.85 -0.33
C ILE A 71 -6.91 -21.26 0.83
N ASP A 72 -8.00 -20.50 1.01
CA ASP A 72 -9.13 -20.69 1.92
C ASP A 72 -8.88 -21.58 3.16
N TYR A 73 -8.70 -20.93 4.32
CA TYR A 73 -8.77 -21.66 5.59
C TYR A 73 -10.16 -22.27 5.77
N ASP A 74 -10.21 -23.55 6.14
CA ASP A 74 -11.45 -24.19 6.60
C ASP A 74 -12.00 -23.39 7.80
N PRO A 75 -13.27 -22.92 7.76
CA PRO A 75 -13.92 -22.24 8.87
C PRO A 75 -13.69 -22.91 10.23
N VAL A 76 -13.76 -24.24 10.29
CA VAL A 76 -13.61 -25.03 11.52
C VAL A 76 -12.19 -24.91 12.10
N SER A 77 -11.18 -24.76 11.24
CA SER A 77 -9.79 -24.61 11.68
C SER A 77 -9.52 -23.23 12.29
N THR A 78 -10.20 -22.19 11.79
CA THR A 78 -9.98 -20.80 12.22
C THR A 78 -10.64 -20.45 13.55
N GLU A 79 -11.80 -21.04 13.87
CA GLU A 79 -12.53 -20.75 15.12
C GLU A 79 -11.73 -21.06 16.41
N LYS A 80 -10.73 -21.95 16.32
CA LYS A 80 -9.84 -22.30 17.43
C LYS A 80 -8.79 -21.20 17.72
N PHE A 81 -8.71 -20.16 16.90
CA PHE A 81 -7.77 -19.05 17.08
C PHE A 81 -8.41 -17.84 17.76
N PRO A 82 -7.62 -16.95 18.37
CA PRO A 82 -8.12 -15.71 18.96
C PRO A 82 -8.92 -14.88 17.94
N LYS A 83 -10.06 -14.33 18.38
CA LYS A 83 -10.89 -13.44 17.55
C LYS A 83 -10.31 -12.05 17.40
N SER A 84 -9.49 -11.62 18.36
CA SER A 84 -8.84 -10.32 18.33
C SER A 84 -7.38 -10.40 18.76
N ILE A 85 -6.59 -9.46 18.25
CA ILE A 85 -5.18 -9.29 18.53
C ILE A 85 -4.95 -7.82 18.87
N ASN A 86 -4.06 -7.54 19.82
CA ASN A 86 -3.63 -6.18 20.07
C ASN A 86 -2.81 -5.68 18.86
N ALA A 87 -3.13 -4.50 18.35
CA ALA A 87 -2.46 -3.92 17.19
C ALA A 87 -0.92 -3.82 17.36
N SER A 88 -0.44 -3.49 18.56
CA SER A 88 1.00 -3.39 18.83
C SER A 88 1.69 -4.75 18.81
N ASP A 89 1.02 -5.81 19.29
CA ASP A 89 1.57 -7.17 19.26
C ASP A 89 1.60 -7.72 17.83
N PHE A 90 0.60 -7.38 17.02
CA PHE A 90 0.58 -7.72 15.60
C PHE A 90 1.76 -7.07 14.86
N ILE A 91 1.98 -5.77 15.06
CA ILE A 91 3.10 -5.05 14.43
C ILE A 91 4.45 -5.61 14.88
N LYS A 92 4.65 -5.84 16.18
CA LYS A 92 5.88 -6.48 16.69
C LYS A 92 6.11 -7.85 16.07
N THR A 93 5.04 -8.63 15.87
CA THR A 93 5.13 -9.94 15.21
C THR A 93 5.62 -9.79 13.78
N LEU A 94 5.04 -8.87 13.01
CA LEU A 94 5.51 -8.58 11.65
C LEU A 94 6.97 -8.13 11.63
N GLU A 95 7.36 -7.18 12.47
CA GLU A 95 8.73 -6.66 12.54
C GLU A 95 9.76 -7.71 12.99
N SER A 96 9.36 -8.65 13.84
CA SER A 96 10.26 -9.72 14.27
C SER A 96 10.47 -10.81 13.21
N THR A 97 9.50 -11.00 12.31
CA THR A 97 9.51 -12.08 11.32
C THR A 97 9.89 -11.62 9.93
N GLU A 98 9.73 -10.34 9.59
CA GLU A 98 10.00 -9.80 8.25
C GLU A 98 11.43 -10.05 7.75
N PRO A 99 11.63 -10.09 6.42
CA PRO A 99 12.96 -10.06 5.85
C PRO A 99 13.68 -8.74 6.16
N ILE A 100 15.01 -8.80 6.21
CA ILE A 100 15.85 -7.67 6.61
C ILE A 100 15.93 -6.64 5.49
N PHE A 101 15.52 -5.40 5.75
CA PHE A 101 15.51 -4.32 4.75
C PHE A 101 16.83 -4.15 3.99
N HIS A 102 17.96 -4.01 4.70
CA HIS A 102 19.28 -3.79 4.06
C HIS A 102 19.79 -4.99 3.26
N LYS A 103 19.17 -6.16 3.42
CA LYS A 103 19.46 -7.34 2.61
C LYS A 103 18.57 -7.45 1.37
N MET A 104 17.45 -6.70 1.36
CA MET A 104 16.51 -6.66 0.25
C MET A 104 16.73 -5.46 -0.66
N PHE A 105 17.15 -4.32 -0.14
CA PHE A 105 17.29 -3.06 -0.88
C PHE A 105 18.76 -2.70 -1.02
N ASP A 106 19.40 -3.20 -2.08
CA ASP A 106 20.87 -3.11 -2.24
C ASP A 106 21.32 -1.78 -2.84
N PHE A 107 20.50 -1.20 -3.72
CA PHE A 107 20.84 0.01 -4.47
C PHE A 107 19.60 0.84 -4.74
N CYS A 108 19.70 2.15 -4.51
CA CYS A 108 18.65 3.12 -4.82
C CYS A 108 19.24 4.32 -5.56
N MET A 109 18.53 4.78 -6.59
CA MET A 109 18.92 5.94 -7.37
C MET A 109 17.69 6.73 -7.78
N TRP A 110 17.76 8.04 -7.55
CA TRP A 110 16.72 9.00 -7.91
C TRP A 110 17.34 10.14 -8.71
N LEU A 111 16.80 10.43 -9.90
CA LEU A 111 17.34 11.46 -10.81
C LEU A 111 18.85 11.30 -11.06
N ASN A 112 19.30 10.06 -11.31
CA ASN A 112 20.71 9.71 -11.55
C ASN A 112 21.65 10.03 -10.36
N ASN A 113 21.10 10.26 -9.18
CA ASN A 113 21.85 10.40 -7.93
C ASN A 113 21.63 9.15 -7.08
N VAL A 114 22.74 8.46 -6.79
CA VAL A 114 22.73 7.31 -5.88
C VAL A 114 22.46 7.80 -4.46
N SER A 115 21.50 7.17 -3.79
CA SER A 115 21.11 7.48 -2.41
C SER A 115 21.07 6.23 -1.56
N GLU A 116 21.16 6.41 -0.24
CA GLU A 116 20.93 5.31 0.68
C GLU A 116 19.45 4.91 0.66
N CYS A 117 19.15 3.64 0.37
CA CYS A 117 17.77 3.15 0.32
C CYS A 117 17.00 3.40 1.61
N LYS A 118 17.68 3.28 2.77
CA LYS A 118 17.11 3.52 4.10
C LYS A 118 16.57 4.94 4.27
N SER A 119 17.21 5.93 3.64
CA SER A 119 16.78 7.33 3.66
C SER A 119 15.73 7.66 2.60
N THR A 120 15.55 6.77 1.62
CA THR A 120 14.70 7.00 0.44
C THR A 120 13.30 6.40 0.63
N PHE A 121 13.20 5.29 1.36
CA PHE A 121 11.96 4.56 1.59
C PHE A 121 11.38 4.83 2.98
N GLN A 122 10.05 4.93 3.04
CA GLN A 122 9.30 4.86 4.29
C GLN A 122 8.72 3.46 4.46
N LYS A 123 8.84 2.90 5.66
CA LYS A 123 8.20 1.62 5.99
C LYS A 123 6.71 1.85 6.23
N VAL A 124 5.87 1.10 5.52
CA VAL A 124 4.41 1.22 5.58
C VAL A 124 3.76 -0.14 5.81
N LEU A 125 2.62 -0.14 6.49
CA LEU A 125 1.78 -1.33 6.62
C LEU A 125 0.68 -1.28 5.57
N THR A 126 0.59 -2.33 4.75
CA THR A 126 -0.37 -2.46 3.65
C THR A 126 -1.19 -3.73 3.81
N ASP A 127 -2.13 -3.98 2.91
CA ASP A 127 -2.86 -5.24 2.80
C ASP A 127 -1.98 -6.48 2.47
N GLU A 128 -0.69 -6.28 2.18
CA GLU A 128 0.34 -7.32 1.99
C GLU A 128 1.28 -7.52 3.18
N GLY A 129 1.09 -6.77 4.27
CA GLY A 129 2.01 -6.72 5.40
C GLY A 129 2.95 -5.52 5.35
N LEU A 130 4.19 -5.69 5.85
CA LEU A 130 5.19 -4.63 5.88
C LEU A 130 5.82 -4.43 4.49
N CYS A 131 5.75 -3.19 4.00
CA CYS A 131 6.26 -2.77 2.71
C CYS A 131 7.02 -1.45 2.82
N TYR A 132 7.57 -1.00 1.69
CA TYR A 132 8.44 0.17 1.64
C TYR A 132 8.01 1.09 0.51
N THR A 133 7.70 2.35 0.82
CA THR A 133 7.20 3.32 -0.16
C THR A 133 8.18 4.48 -0.39
N PHE A 134 8.56 4.68 -1.64
CA PHE A 134 9.26 5.87 -2.10
C PHE A 134 8.26 6.97 -2.44
N ASN A 135 8.64 8.23 -2.16
CA ASN A 135 7.82 9.43 -2.43
C ASN A 135 6.42 9.41 -1.79
N TYR A 136 6.30 8.79 -0.62
CA TYR A 136 5.09 8.82 0.20
C TYR A 136 4.99 10.12 0.98
N LEU A 137 3.79 10.71 1.10
CA LEU A 137 3.60 11.82 2.04
C LEU A 137 3.86 11.35 3.47
N SER A 138 4.22 12.28 4.35
CA SER A 138 4.44 11.95 5.75
C SER A 138 3.15 11.40 6.38
N PHE A 139 3.29 10.54 7.39
CA PHE A 139 2.13 10.01 8.12
C PHE A 139 1.20 11.13 8.61
N SER A 140 1.76 12.25 9.08
CA SER A 140 1.00 13.41 9.54
C SER A 140 0.28 14.17 8.43
N ASP A 141 0.69 14.03 7.17
CA ASP A 141 0.05 14.70 6.04
C ASP A 141 -1.05 13.83 5.41
N ILE A 142 -0.96 12.50 5.58
CA ILE A 142 -1.98 11.55 5.09
C ILE A 142 -3.07 11.34 6.12
N PHE A 143 -2.70 11.10 7.38
CA PHE A 143 -3.63 10.64 8.41
C PHE A 143 -4.06 11.76 9.35
N ALA A 144 -5.36 11.82 9.62
CA ALA A 144 -5.95 12.78 10.57
C ALA A 144 -5.77 12.33 12.03
N VAL A 145 -5.70 11.02 12.27
CA VAL A 145 -5.60 10.43 13.61
C VAL A 145 -4.14 10.15 13.94
N LYS A 146 -3.61 10.78 15.00
CA LYS A 146 -2.22 10.63 15.46
C LYS A 146 -1.89 9.24 16.03
N GLU A 147 -2.91 8.47 16.38
CA GLU A 147 -2.82 7.23 17.17
C GLU A 147 -2.94 5.96 16.34
N GLN A 148 -2.87 6.06 15.01
CA GLN A 148 -2.70 4.86 14.19
C GLN A 148 -1.32 4.30 14.52
N LEU A 149 -1.29 3.10 15.10
CA LEU A 149 -0.08 2.44 15.60
C LEU A 149 0.94 2.09 14.49
N ILE A 150 0.74 2.53 13.25
CA ILE A 150 1.63 2.34 12.10
C ILE A 150 2.71 3.45 12.09
N SER A 151 3.24 3.80 13.26
CA SER A 151 4.46 4.59 13.37
C SER A 151 5.43 3.85 14.28
N SER A 152 6.03 2.80 13.74
CA SER A 152 7.22 2.17 14.33
C SER A 152 8.33 2.04 13.30
N THR A 153 8.52 3.07 12.48
CA THR A 153 9.86 3.64 12.38
C THR A 153 9.69 5.14 12.24
N LYS A 154 10.22 5.90 13.20
CA LYS A 154 10.69 7.25 12.89
C LYS A 154 11.71 7.04 11.78
N THR A 155 11.32 7.18 10.53
CA THR A 155 12.31 7.44 9.50
C THR A 155 12.96 8.75 9.91
N ASP A 156 14.29 8.82 9.95
CA ASP A 156 15.06 10.04 10.22
C ASP A 156 14.84 11.13 9.15
N PHE A 157 13.86 10.94 8.27
CA PHE A 157 13.36 11.92 7.34
C PHE A 157 12.39 12.84 8.08
N SER A 158 12.92 13.95 8.61
CA SER A 158 12.16 15.16 8.87
C SER A 158 11.68 15.70 7.53
N ILE A 159 10.62 15.10 6.98
CA ILE A 159 9.87 15.73 5.89
C ILE A 159 9.22 16.95 6.51
N ASP A 160 9.69 18.13 6.11
CA ASP A 160 8.99 19.38 6.38
C ASP A 160 7.52 19.18 6.03
N LYS A 161 6.63 19.49 6.98
CA LYS A 161 5.18 19.39 6.83
C LYS A 161 4.79 19.88 5.44
N SER A 162 4.16 19.03 4.64
CA SER A 162 3.79 19.39 3.28
C SER A 162 2.51 20.22 3.29
N ASP A 163 2.55 21.40 2.66
CA ASP A 163 1.35 22.20 2.33
C ASP A 163 0.72 21.74 1.00
N TRP A 164 1.00 20.51 0.56
CA TRP A 164 0.49 19.98 -0.70
C TRP A 164 -1.02 19.70 -0.63
N ASN A 165 -1.72 20.13 -1.67
CA ASN A 165 -3.15 19.92 -1.88
C ASN A 165 -3.35 19.34 -3.28
N LEU A 166 -4.16 18.28 -3.39
CA LEU A 166 -4.46 17.63 -4.66
C LEU A 166 -5.19 18.56 -5.64
N ASP A 167 -6.13 19.37 -5.16
CA ASP A 167 -6.85 20.32 -6.02
C ASP A 167 -5.95 21.42 -6.60
N GLU A 168 -4.80 21.65 -5.96
CA GLU A 168 -3.81 22.62 -6.40
C GLU A 168 -2.46 21.94 -6.67
N PHE A 169 -2.47 20.71 -7.22
CA PHE A 169 -1.28 19.85 -7.32
C PHE A 169 -0.06 20.49 -8.01
N SER A 170 -0.30 21.43 -8.95
CA SER A 170 0.72 22.18 -9.67
C SER A 170 1.22 23.40 -8.91
N LYS A 171 0.40 24.00 -8.05
CA LYS A 171 0.80 25.13 -7.20
C LYS A 171 1.76 24.61 -6.14
N ASN A 172 2.73 25.44 -5.75
CA ASN A 172 3.83 25.04 -4.87
C ASN A 172 4.74 23.93 -5.44
N GLY A 173 4.79 23.75 -6.77
CA GLY A 173 5.74 22.89 -7.45
C GLY A 173 7.19 23.31 -7.22
N GLY A 174 8.09 22.33 -7.15
CA GLY A 174 9.53 22.53 -7.01
C GLY A 174 10.24 21.20 -6.78
N LEU A 175 11.45 21.03 -7.34
CA LEU A 175 12.15 19.74 -7.36
C LEU A 175 12.51 19.15 -5.99
N LYS A 176 12.51 20.00 -4.95
CA LYS A 176 12.81 19.59 -3.56
C LYS A 176 11.59 19.61 -2.65
N LYS A 177 10.40 19.93 -3.17
CA LYS A 177 9.16 19.94 -2.38
C LYS A 177 8.50 18.57 -2.45
N VAL A 178 7.88 18.16 -1.36
CA VAL A 178 7.14 16.90 -1.25
C VAL A 178 5.69 17.14 -1.70
N PRO A 179 5.10 16.29 -2.55
CA PRO A 179 5.71 15.11 -3.18
C PRO A 179 6.75 15.48 -4.25
N LEU A 180 7.80 14.65 -4.35
CA LEU A 180 8.88 14.79 -5.32
C LEU A 180 8.32 14.75 -6.75
N ARG A 181 9.01 15.45 -7.66
CA ARG A 181 8.65 15.57 -9.08
C ARG A 181 9.89 15.32 -9.94
N THR A 182 9.69 14.86 -11.16
CA THR A 182 10.77 14.71 -12.14
C THR A 182 10.78 15.87 -13.14
N VAL A 183 11.93 16.14 -13.76
CA VAL A 183 12.09 17.21 -14.76
C VAL A 183 11.92 16.71 -16.19
N ASN A 184 12.06 15.41 -16.43
CA ASN A 184 12.11 14.84 -17.77
C ASN A 184 11.79 13.35 -17.75
N SER A 185 11.63 12.76 -18.92
CA SER A 185 11.36 11.34 -19.11
C SER A 185 12.65 10.53 -19.30
N GLY A 186 12.57 9.22 -19.08
CA GLY A 186 13.67 8.27 -19.25
C GLY A 186 14.33 7.86 -17.92
N TRP A 187 15.06 6.75 -17.95
CA TRP A 187 15.56 6.08 -16.73
C TRP A 187 16.45 6.97 -15.84
N LYS A 188 17.25 7.86 -16.44
CA LYS A 188 18.10 8.81 -15.69
C LYS A 188 17.30 9.82 -14.86
N PHE A 189 16.06 10.09 -15.25
CA PHE A 189 15.15 10.99 -14.55
C PHE A 189 14.04 10.23 -13.83
N GLY A 190 14.19 8.90 -13.69
CA GLY A 190 13.29 8.04 -12.95
C GLY A 190 13.85 7.63 -11.60
N PHE A 191 13.20 6.62 -11.04
CA PHE A 191 13.62 5.91 -9.85
C PHE A 191 14.13 4.52 -10.25
N THR A 192 15.29 4.13 -9.72
CA THR A 192 15.88 2.80 -9.95
C THR A 192 16.21 2.17 -8.61
N VAL A 193 15.84 0.90 -8.45
CA VAL A 193 16.12 0.11 -7.26
C VAL A 193 16.60 -1.29 -7.65
N SER A 194 17.64 -1.79 -6.96
CA SER A 194 18.04 -3.19 -7.03
C SER A 194 17.50 -3.92 -5.81
N LEU A 195 16.80 -5.03 -6.06
CA LEU A 195 16.13 -5.80 -5.03
C LEU A 195 16.70 -7.22 -4.96
N SER A 196 16.90 -7.72 -3.74
CA SER A 196 17.40 -9.06 -3.46
C SER A 196 16.43 -9.85 -2.60
N SER A 197 16.29 -11.14 -2.91
CA SER A 197 15.50 -12.09 -2.11
C SER A 197 16.26 -13.41 -1.98
N TYR A 198 16.18 -14.05 -0.82
CA TYR A 198 17.01 -15.21 -0.48
C TYR A 198 16.20 -16.50 -0.52
N GLU A 199 16.64 -17.47 -1.33
CA GLU A 199 15.95 -18.77 -1.51
C GLU A 199 15.69 -19.51 -0.20
N ARG A 200 16.61 -19.38 0.77
CA ARG A 200 16.47 -20.01 2.10
C ARG A 200 15.22 -19.57 2.85
N ASP A 201 14.67 -18.41 2.52
CA ASP A 201 13.50 -17.80 3.17
C ASP A 201 12.20 -18.02 2.36
N TYR A 202 12.24 -18.67 1.19
CA TYR A 202 11.06 -18.84 0.31
C TYR A 202 10.03 -19.81 0.88
N ASP A 203 8.90 -19.31 1.36
CA ASP A 203 7.80 -20.14 1.87
C ASP A 203 6.65 -20.25 0.85
N TYR A 204 6.55 -21.37 0.14
CA TYR A 204 5.53 -21.58 -0.89
C TYR A 204 4.09 -21.62 -0.35
N TRP A 205 3.92 -21.93 0.94
CA TRP A 205 2.61 -21.88 1.59
C TRP A 205 2.21 -20.43 1.90
N CYS A 206 3.18 -19.55 2.15
CA CYS A 206 3.00 -18.13 2.38
C CYS A 206 3.49 -17.30 1.17
N GLY A 207 2.67 -17.18 0.12
CA GLY A 207 3.05 -16.40 -1.08
C GLY A 207 2.55 -16.90 -2.44
N MET A 208 1.64 -17.90 -2.48
CA MET A 208 1.00 -18.39 -3.72
C MET A 208 1.99 -18.71 -4.87
N ASN A 209 3.10 -19.39 -4.58
CA ASN A 209 4.11 -19.83 -5.57
C ASN A 209 4.73 -18.70 -6.43
N PHE A 210 4.88 -17.49 -5.87
CA PHE A 210 5.57 -16.40 -6.56
C PHE A 210 6.71 -15.85 -5.72
N GLU A 211 7.88 -15.70 -6.34
CA GLU A 211 9.11 -15.24 -5.71
C GLU A 211 9.49 -13.87 -6.27
N GLY A 212 9.75 -12.93 -5.39
CA GLY A 212 10.16 -11.57 -5.76
C GLY A 212 9.35 -10.54 -5.01
N PHE A 213 8.88 -9.54 -5.73
CA PHE A 213 8.28 -8.35 -5.14
C PHE A 213 6.99 -7.96 -5.87
N ARG A 214 6.04 -7.41 -5.11
CA ARG A 214 4.93 -6.64 -5.67
C ARG A 214 5.27 -5.16 -5.61
N VAL A 215 5.01 -4.48 -6.71
CA VAL A 215 5.19 -3.04 -6.84
C VAL A 215 3.85 -2.40 -7.17
N SER A 216 3.43 -1.41 -6.40
CA SER A 216 2.27 -0.58 -6.72
C SER A 216 2.67 0.87 -6.88
N MET A 217 1.92 1.59 -7.70
CA MET A 217 2.08 3.03 -7.90
C MET A 217 0.75 3.70 -7.60
N ASN A 218 0.78 4.72 -6.75
CA ASN A 218 -0.41 5.46 -6.34
C ASN A 218 -0.06 6.92 -6.09
N LEU A 219 -1.09 7.74 -5.91
CA LEU A 219 -0.91 9.13 -5.50
C LEU A 219 -0.22 9.19 -4.11
N PRO A 220 0.76 10.07 -3.88
CA PRO A 220 1.49 10.15 -2.61
C PRO A 220 0.65 10.30 -1.33
N GLY A 221 -0.56 10.86 -1.42
CA GLY A 221 -1.51 11.00 -0.31
C GLY A 221 -2.52 9.86 -0.14
N GLU A 222 -2.39 8.79 -0.92
CA GLU A 222 -3.29 7.65 -0.93
C GLU A 222 -2.65 6.43 -0.26
N VAL A 223 -3.40 5.64 0.51
CA VAL A 223 -2.87 4.40 1.09
C VAL A 223 -2.69 3.34 0.00
N PRO A 224 -1.50 2.72 -0.13
CA PRO A 224 -1.29 1.65 -1.10
C PRO A 224 -2.22 0.45 -0.84
N GLN A 225 -3.00 0.05 -1.85
CA GLN A 225 -3.85 -1.16 -1.85
C GLN A 225 -3.29 -2.19 -2.85
N LEU A 226 -2.35 -3.03 -2.41
CA LEU A 226 -1.62 -3.96 -3.27
C LEU A 226 -2.40 -5.24 -3.63
N THR A 227 -3.59 -5.43 -3.07
CA THR A 227 -4.55 -6.44 -3.55
C THR A 227 -5.26 -6.04 -4.83
N GLN A 228 -5.36 -4.74 -5.12
CA GLN A 228 -6.16 -4.20 -6.23
C GLN A 228 -5.33 -3.91 -7.49
N ARG A 229 -4.19 -3.20 -7.33
CA ARG A 229 -3.33 -2.78 -8.45
C ARG A 229 -1.87 -3.02 -8.09
N PHE A 230 -1.23 -3.98 -8.76
CA PHE A 230 0.17 -4.31 -8.53
C PHE A 230 0.85 -4.89 -9.77
N ILE A 231 2.17 -4.76 -9.79
CA ILE A 231 3.08 -5.32 -10.78
C ILE A 231 3.94 -6.35 -10.06
N LYS A 232 4.08 -7.55 -10.64
CA LYS A 232 4.97 -8.59 -10.14
C LYS A 232 6.37 -8.39 -10.72
N VAL A 233 7.37 -8.31 -9.86
CA VAL A 233 8.79 -8.24 -10.21
C VAL A 233 9.45 -9.54 -9.74
N PRO A 234 9.64 -10.52 -10.65
CA PRO A 234 10.27 -11.79 -10.31
C PRO A 234 11.75 -11.61 -10.01
N VAL A 235 12.30 -12.51 -9.20
CA VAL A 235 13.76 -12.60 -8.99
C VAL A 235 14.46 -12.91 -10.32
N GLY A 236 15.64 -12.34 -10.54
CA GLY A 236 16.44 -12.56 -11.76
C GLY A 236 15.91 -11.86 -13.01
N MET A 237 14.96 -10.92 -12.86
CA MET A 237 14.48 -10.07 -13.95
C MET A 237 14.80 -8.60 -13.70
N GLU A 238 15.09 -7.89 -14.78
CA GLU A 238 15.04 -6.43 -14.81
C GLU A 238 13.68 -6.03 -15.36
N VAL A 239 12.99 -5.13 -14.67
CA VAL A 239 11.65 -4.68 -15.05
C VAL A 239 11.69 -3.17 -15.24
N GLU A 240 11.52 -2.74 -16.48
CA GLU A 240 11.36 -1.33 -16.82
C GLU A 240 9.88 -0.98 -16.84
N ILE A 241 9.50 0.04 -16.06
CA ILE A 241 8.12 0.51 -15.94
C ILE A 241 8.07 1.93 -16.48
N ALA A 242 7.53 2.11 -17.67
CA ALA A 242 7.23 3.42 -18.22
C ALA A 242 5.91 3.92 -17.62
N VAL A 243 5.95 5.06 -16.95
CA VAL A 243 4.80 5.63 -16.24
C VAL A 243 4.23 6.81 -17.01
N GLU A 244 2.92 6.78 -17.24
CA GLU A 244 2.17 7.83 -17.91
C GLU A 244 1.10 8.39 -16.96
N PRO A 245 1.25 9.63 -16.45
CA PRO A 245 0.24 10.22 -15.58
C PRO A 245 -0.99 10.68 -16.37
N ILE A 246 -2.17 10.32 -15.89
CA ILE A 246 -3.46 10.80 -16.40
C ILE A 246 -4.05 11.76 -15.38
N ILE A 247 -4.36 12.98 -15.81
CA ILE A 247 -4.91 14.03 -14.96
C ILE A 247 -6.32 14.35 -15.43
N ILE A 248 -7.27 14.30 -14.50
CA ILE A 248 -8.64 14.76 -14.72
C ILE A 248 -8.93 15.79 -13.65
N TYR A 249 -9.34 16.99 -14.05
CA TYR A 249 -9.68 18.05 -13.13
C TYR A 249 -10.93 18.79 -13.58
N THR A 250 -11.74 19.22 -12.61
CA THR A 250 -12.92 20.05 -12.81
C THR A 250 -12.52 21.51 -12.68
N SER A 251 -12.99 22.37 -13.58
CA SER A 251 -12.69 23.81 -13.55
C SER A 251 -13.18 24.47 -12.26
N ASP A 252 -12.40 25.41 -11.71
CA ASP A 252 -12.73 26.11 -10.46
C ASP A 252 -14.08 26.84 -10.50
N GLY A 253 -14.56 27.27 -11.67
CA GLY A 253 -15.89 27.88 -11.83
C GLY A 253 -17.07 26.96 -11.47
N LEU A 254 -16.84 25.63 -11.41
CA LEU A 254 -17.83 24.63 -10.98
C LEU A 254 -17.75 24.32 -9.47
N ARG A 255 -16.91 25.05 -8.71
CA ARG A 255 -16.97 25.08 -7.24
C ARG A 255 -18.15 25.92 -6.71
N ASP A 256 -18.89 26.61 -7.58
CA ASP A 256 -20.02 27.46 -7.20
C ASP A 256 -21.16 26.64 -6.55
N ARG A 257 -21.95 27.31 -5.70
CA ARG A 257 -23.09 26.73 -4.95
C ARG A 257 -24.14 26.10 -5.87
N ASP A 258 -24.24 26.58 -7.11
CA ASP A 258 -25.20 26.09 -8.10
C ASP A 258 -24.82 24.71 -8.67
N TYR A 259 -23.57 24.26 -8.51
CA TYR A 259 -23.07 22.97 -8.99
C TYR A 259 -22.61 22.09 -7.82
N THR A 260 -23.56 21.54 -7.07
CA THR A 260 -23.27 20.65 -5.92
C THR A 260 -22.61 19.32 -6.34
N SER A 261 -22.08 18.57 -5.37
CA SER A 261 -21.42 17.26 -5.59
C SER A 261 -22.32 16.25 -6.28
N ASP A 262 -23.60 16.26 -5.94
CA ASP A 262 -24.57 15.36 -6.57
C ASP A 262 -24.86 15.75 -8.03
N ILE A 263 -24.55 16.97 -8.47
CA ILE A 263 -24.70 17.40 -9.89
C ILE A 263 -23.41 17.08 -10.65
N ARG A 264 -22.26 17.51 -10.13
CA ARG A 264 -20.94 17.32 -10.78
C ARG A 264 -20.38 15.91 -10.67
N GLN A 265 -20.93 15.08 -9.78
CA GLN A 265 -20.53 13.69 -9.54
C GLN A 265 -19.06 13.54 -9.07
N CYS A 266 -18.52 14.54 -8.37
CA CYS A 266 -17.19 14.50 -7.77
C CYS A 266 -17.12 15.37 -6.50
N TYR A 267 -16.10 15.13 -5.67
CA TYR A 267 -15.78 15.94 -4.49
C TYR A 267 -14.46 16.69 -4.64
N PHE A 268 -14.47 17.99 -4.38
CA PHE A 268 -13.27 18.76 -4.05
C PHE A 268 -12.78 18.39 -2.64
N GLN A 269 -11.51 18.66 -2.35
CA GLN A 269 -10.88 18.22 -1.10
C GLN A 269 -11.58 18.75 0.16
N ASP A 270 -12.24 19.91 0.07
CA ASP A 270 -12.93 20.58 1.17
C ASP A 270 -14.39 20.16 1.37
N GLU A 271 -14.93 19.28 0.53
CA GLU A 271 -16.37 18.96 0.50
C GLU A 271 -16.74 17.64 1.16
N ARG A 272 -15.79 16.69 1.20
CA ARG A 272 -15.98 15.39 1.81
C ARG A 272 -14.90 15.10 2.83
N TYR A 273 -15.26 15.30 4.10
CA TYR A 273 -14.39 14.96 5.22
C TYR A 273 -14.29 13.44 5.41
N LEU A 274 -13.07 12.95 5.58
CA LEU A 274 -12.75 11.58 6.00
C LEU A 274 -12.26 11.61 7.45
N ARG A 275 -12.69 10.64 8.26
CA ARG A 275 -12.30 10.56 9.67
C ARG A 275 -10.82 10.23 9.85
N TYR A 276 -10.29 9.35 9.01
CA TYR A 276 -8.92 8.84 9.17
C TYR A 276 -7.91 9.52 8.26
N PHE A 277 -8.36 10.13 7.16
CA PHE A 277 -7.50 10.69 6.11
C PHE A 277 -7.67 12.20 5.96
N LYS A 278 -6.59 12.90 5.67
CA LYS A 278 -6.59 14.35 5.37
C LYS A 278 -6.77 14.65 3.89
N VAL A 279 -6.37 13.72 3.03
CA VAL A 279 -6.50 13.83 1.57
C VAL A 279 -7.66 12.95 1.13
N TYR A 280 -8.65 13.57 0.50
CA TYR A 280 -9.75 12.85 -0.11
C TYR A 280 -9.30 12.24 -1.43
N THR A 281 -9.31 10.91 -1.48
CA THR A 281 -9.29 10.14 -2.73
C THR A 281 -10.44 9.13 -2.66
N GLN A 282 -10.90 8.65 -3.81
CA GLN A 282 -11.91 7.61 -3.85
C GLN A 282 -11.45 6.37 -3.05
N SER A 283 -10.21 5.93 -3.27
CA SER A 283 -9.57 4.81 -2.58
C SER A 283 -9.51 4.98 -1.05
N ASN A 284 -9.10 6.17 -0.55
CA ASN A 284 -9.10 6.46 0.89
C ASN A 284 -10.54 6.43 1.47
N CYS A 285 -11.53 6.92 0.72
CA CYS A 285 -12.94 6.88 1.12
C CYS A 285 -13.48 5.44 1.19
N GLU A 286 -13.19 4.63 0.18
CA GLU A 286 -13.60 3.22 0.11
C GLU A 286 -12.95 2.39 1.24
N LEU A 287 -11.67 2.64 1.54
CA LEU A 287 -10.98 2.02 2.66
C LEU A 287 -11.61 2.40 4.01
N GLU A 288 -11.96 3.68 4.21
CA GLU A 288 -12.68 4.14 5.41
C GLU A 288 -14.07 3.50 5.51
N CYS A 289 -14.79 3.41 4.40
CA CYS A 289 -16.09 2.73 4.32
C CYS A 289 -15.96 1.25 4.73
N LEU A 290 -15.04 0.52 4.11
CA LEU A 290 -14.79 -0.90 4.40
C LEU A 290 -14.38 -1.11 5.86
N THR A 291 -13.55 -0.22 6.40
CA THR A 291 -13.15 -0.23 7.80
C THR A 291 -14.35 -0.08 8.73
N ASN A 292 -15.21 0.91 8.50
CA ASN A 292 -16.39 1.15 9.32
C ASN A 292 -17.39 0.00 9.22
N TYR A 293 -17.60 -0.55 8.02
CA TYR A 293 -18.48 -1.71 7.81
C TYR A 293 -17.96 -2.95 8.53
N THR A 294 -16.67 -3.25 8.38
CA THR A 294 -16.02 -4.39 9.04
C THR A 294 -16.09 -4.25 10.55
N LEU A 295 -15.81 -3.05 11.10
CA LEU A 295 -15.91 -2.79 12.53
C LEU A 295 -17.34 -2.99 13.05
N HIS A 296 -18.35 -2.47 12.34
CA HIS A 296 -19.75 -2.62 12.73
C HIS A 296 -20.21 -4.08 12.72
N LYS A 297 -19.80 -4.84 11.70
CA LYS A 297 -20.21 -6.24 11.52
C LYS A 297 -19.44 -7.22 12.42
N CYS A 298 -18.13 -7.04 12.54
CA CYS A 298 -17.23 -7.99 13.18
C CYS A 298 -16.72 -7.53 14.55
N GLY A 299 -16.87 -6.26 14.92
CA GLY A 299 -16.34 -5.72 16.19
C GLY A 299 -14.81 -5.55 16.22
N CYS A 300 -14.14 -5.76 15.10
CA CYS A 300 -12.69 -5.59 14.88
C CYS A 300 -12.45 -5.14 13.44
N VAL A 301 -11.22 -4.71 13.13
CA VAL A 301 -10.80 -4.36 11.76
C VAL A 301 -9.56 -5.15 11.35
N LYS A 302 -9.33 -5.31 10.04
CA LYS A 302 -8.09 -5.94 9.55
C LYS A 302 -6.87 -5.09 9.92
N PHE A 303 -5.71 -5.71 9.99
CA PHE A 303 -4.49 -5.09 10.52
C PHE A 303 -4.01 -3.85 9.75
N TYR A 304 -4.28 -3.76 8.44
CA TYR A 304 -3.91 -2.62 7.58
C TYR A 304 -4.97 -1.51 7.56
N MET A 305 -6.18 -1.80 8.07
CA MET A 305 -7.26 -0.82 8.07
C MET A 305 -6.98 0.32 9.05
N PRO A 306 -7.34 1.58 8.68
CA PRO A 306 -7.20 2.72 9.55
C PRO A 306 -8.01 2.56 10.84
N ARG A 307 -7.42 2.93 11.98
CA ARG A 307 -8.04 2.77 13.30
C ARG A 307 -7.37 3.63 14.35
N ASN A 308 -8.05 3.81 15.48
CA ASN A 308 -7.43 4.33 16.70
C ASN A 308 -6.79 3.19 17.52
N SER A 309 -6.06 3.56 18.58
CA SER A 309 -5.35 2.62 19.45
C SER A 309 -6.26 1.67 20.24
N SER A 310 -7.52 2.04 20.48
CA SER A 310 -8.49 1.23 21.22
C SER A 310 -9.24 0.21 20.37
N THR A 311 -9.22 0.34 19.04
CA THR A 311 -9.92 -0.59 18.15
C THR A 311 -9.11 -1.88 18.01
N PRO A 312 -9.70 -3.06 18.29
CA PRO A 312 -9.01 -4.33 18.17
C PRO A 312 -8.76 -4.71 16.71
N VAL A 313 -7.62 -5.35 16.46
CA VAL A 313 -7.32 -5.99 15.17
C VAL A 313 -7.97 -7.37 15.16
N CYS A 314 -8.61 -7.75 14.06
CA CYS A 314 -9.16 -9.09 13.91
C CYS A 314 -8.04 -10.13 13.95
N GLY A 315 -8.22 -11.19 14.74
CA GLY A 315 -7.38 -12.37 14.66
C GLY A 315 -7.93 -13.38 13.66
N LEU A 316 -7.20 -14.49 13.46
CA LEU A 316 -7.60 -15.53 12.51
C LEU A 316 -8.98 -16.13 12.83
N GLY A 317 -9.40 -16.12 14.10
CA GLY A 317 -10.75 -16.53 14.50
C GLY A 317 -11.89 -15.69 13.94
N MET A 318 -11.59 -14.53 13.33
CA MET A 318 -12.56 -13.66 12.65
C MET A 318 -12.42 -13.69 11.11
N TYR A 319 -11.61 -14.60 10.57
CA TYR A 319 -11.35 -14.75 9.13
C TYR A 319 -12.62 -14.70 8.28
N ASN A 320 -13.58 -15.59 8.58
CA ASN A 320 -14.83 -15.67 7.83
C ASN A 320 -15.68 -14.41 7.97
N CYS A 321 -15.65 -13.74 9.13
CA CYS A 321 -16.43 -12.54 9.35
C CYS A 321 -15.94 -11.39 8.48
N TYR A 322 -14.64 -11.06 8.54
CA TYR A 322 -14.13 -9.93 7.77
C TYR A 322 -14.13 -10.24 6.27
N LYS A 323 -13.91 -11.49 5.85
CA LYS A 323 -14.03 -11.91 4.44
C LYS A 323 -15.46 -11.75 3.94
N SER A 324 -16.44 -12.17 4.75
CA SER A 324 -17.86 -11.96 4.46
C SER A 324 -18.24 -10.47 4.49
N ALA A 325 -17.63 -9.66 5.36
CA ALA A 325 -17.86 -8.22 5.41
C ALA A 325 -17.41 -7.52 4.12
N GLU A 326 -16.22 -7.85 3.65
CA GLU A 326 -15.66 -7.36 2.39
C GLU A 326 -16.53 -7.75 1.20
N HIS A 327 -16.91 -9.03 1.07
CA HIS A 327 -17.79 -9.50 0.00
C HIS A 327 -19.17 -8.82 0.03
N GLU A 328 -19.82 -8.74 1.19
CA GLU A 328 -21.15 -8.12 1.29
C GLU A 328 -21.14 -6.65 0.92
N LEU A 329 -20.08 -5.90 1.25
CA LEU A 329 -19.99 -4.50 0.92
C LEU A 329 -19.99 -4.30 -0.61
N ILE A 330 -19.18 -5.09 -1.32
CA ILE A 330 -19.13 -5.12 -2.79
C ILE A 330 -20.51 -5.43 -3.38
N PHE A 331 -21.20 -6.47 -2.90
CA PHE A 331 -22.52 -6.82 -3.41
C PHE A 331 -23.62 -5.81 -3.04
N LYS A 332 -23.48 -5.08 -1.93
CA LYS A 332 -24.43 -4.04 -1.51
C LYS A 332 -24.34 -2.78 -2.36
N GLU A 333 -23.13 -2.42 -2.82
CA GLU A 333 -22.90 -1.32 -3.75
C GLU A 333 -23.58 -1.59 -5.10
N ILE A 334 -23.48 -2.82 -5.62
CA ILE A 334 -24.12 -3.23 -6.88
C ILE A 334 -25.66 -3.12 -6.78
N ASN A 335 -26.24 -3.47 -5.63
CA ASN A 335 -27.70 -3.58 -5.47
C ASN A 335 -28.37 -2.30 -4.97
N SER A 336 -27.68 -1.15 -4.91
CA SER A 336 -28.22 0.16 -4.47
C SER A 336 -28.97 0.10 -3.14
N SER A 337 -28.59 -0.82 -2.25
CA SER A 337 -29.27 -1.01 -0.97
C SER A 337 -28.80 0.05 0.04
N ILE A 338 -29.76 0.79 0.61
CA ILE A 338 -29.62 1.99 1.48
C ILE A 338 -28.65 1.83 2.67
N ILE A 339 -28.21 0.61 2.99
CA ILE A 339 -27.43 0.28 4.20
C ILE A 339 -25.92 0.59 4.04
N ALA A 340 -25.39 0.67 2.82
CA ALA A 340 -24.01 1.10 2.55
C ALA A 340 -24.02 2.48 1.87
N ASN A 341 -24.32 3.54 2.62
CA ASN A 341 -24.31 4.92 2.13
C ASN A 341 -22.87 5.46 1.95
N CYS A 342 -21.98 4.66 1.38
CA CYS A 342 -20.60 5.02 1.08
C CYS A 342 -20.58 5.81 -0.23
N LYS A 343 -21.00 7.08 -0.15
CA LYS A 343 -20.92 8.05 -1.25
C LYS A 343 -19.44 8.40 -1.52
N CYS A 344 -18.67 7.46 -2.07
CA CYS A 344 -17.28 7.64 -2.45
C CYS A 344 -17.20 7.97 -3.94
N LEU A 345 -17.56 9.21 -4.30
CA LEU A 345 -17.41 9.72 -5.65
C LEU A 345 -15.92 9.97 -5.95
N LEU A 346 -15.58 10.12 -7.22
CA LEU A 346 -14.24 10.54 -7.63
C LEU A 346 -13.89 11.92 -7.03
N ALA A 347 -12.60 12.17 -6.82
CA ALA A 347 -12.13 13.51 -6.53
C ALA A 347 -12.31 14.39 -7.78
N CYS A 348 -12.69 15.66 -7.61
CA CYS A 348 -12.82 16.58 -8.73
C CYS A 348 -11.47 16.92 -9.38
N THR A 349 -10.37 16.67 -8.67
CA THR A 349 -9.01 16.62 -9.22
C THR A 349 -8.42 15.27 -8.90
N MET A 350 -8.02 14.50 -9.92
CA MET A 350 -7.38 13.19 -9.75
C MET A 350 -6.17 13.06 -10.66
N ILE A 351 -5.20 12.28 -10.19
CA ILE A 351 -4.00 11.89 -10.94
C ILE A 351 -3.88 10.38 -10.81
N ASP A 352 -4.04 9.66 -11.93
CA ASP A 352 -3.78 8.22 -12.02
C ASP A 352 -2.47 7.98 -12.77
N TYR A 353 -1.87 6.81 -12.59
CA TYR A 353 -0.57 6.46 -13.17
C TYR A 353 -0.70 5.18 -13.98
N ASN A 354 -0.85 5.34 -15.29
CA ASN A 354 -0.79 4.21 -16.20
C ASN A 354 0.64 3.70 -16.32
N SER A 355 0.78 2.39 -16.56
CA SER A 355 2.07 1.73 -16.66
C SER A 355 2.17 0.88 -17.92
N ASN A 356 3.30 0.99 -18.60
CA ASN A 356 3.71 0.07 -19.65
C ASN A 356 4.96 -0.67 -19.16
N ILE A 357 4.92 -2.00 -19.18
CA ILE A 357 5.85 -2.85 -18.45
C ILE A 357 6.66 -3.66 -19.46
N HIS A 358 7.98 -3.57 -19.35
CA HIS A 358 8.92 -4.34 -20.15
C HIS A 358 9.77 -5.22 -19.24
N HIS A 359 9.64 -6.53 -19.42
CA HIS A 359 10.44 -7.52 -18.70
C HIS A 359 11.67 -7.88 -19.51
N ILE A 360 12.84 -7.71 -18.91
CA ILE A 360 14.13 -8.04 -19.50
C ILE A 360 14.73 -9.15 -18.65
N LYS A 361 14.99 -10.31 -19.28
CA LYS A 361 15.64 -11.41 -18.58
C LYS A 361 17.06 -11.00 -18.23
N ASN A 362 17.36 -10.95 -16.93
CA ASN A 362 18.69 -10.59 -16.50
C ASN A 362 19.59 -11.83 -16.62
N ASN A 363 20.40 -11.90 -17.68
CA ASN A 363 21.42 -12.96 -17.82
C ASN A 363 22.70 -12.65 -17.00
N PHE A 364 22.71 -11.55 -16.24
CA PHE A 364 23.86 -11.11 -15.45
C PHE A 364 23.75 -11.59 -14.00
N ASP A 365 24.61 -12.54 -13.66
CA ASP A 365 24.88 -12.91 -12.28
C ASP A 365 25.79 -11.83 -11.67
N ILE A 366 25.20 -10.82 -11.02
CA ILE A 366 25.90 -9.62 -10.52
C ILE A 366 27.03 -10.02 -9.55
N PHE A 367 26.85 -11.13 -8.83
CA PHE A 367 27.85 -11.72 -7.94
C PHE A 367 29.13 -12.20 -8.66
N LYS A 368 29.08 -12.51 -9.97
CA LYS A 368 30.25 -12.92 -10.74
C LYS A 368 31.12 -11.75 -11.23
N PHE A 369 30.60 -10.53 -11.28
CA PHE A 369 31.28 -9.40 -11.94
C PHE A 369 31.70 -8.25 -11.01
N ARG A 370 31.27 -8.22 -9.74
CA ARG A 370 31.71 -7.19 -8.76
C ARG A 370 32.04 -7.79 -7.38
N PRO A 371 33.17 -8.50 -7.22
CA PRO A 371 33.55 -9.11 -5.95
C PRO A 371 34.01 -8.13 -4.85
N GLY A 372 33.92 -6.81 -5.05
CA GLY A 372 34.53 -5.82 -4.15
C GLY A 372 33.65 -4.66 -3.68
N LEU A 373 32.33 -4.71 -3.90
CA LEU A 373 31.41 -3.63 -3.46
C LEU A 373 30.61 -3.97 -2.21
N PHE A 374 30.66 -5.22 -1.75
CA PHE A 374 30.09 -5.65 -0.48
C PHE A 374 31.24 -6.11 0.41
N ILE A 375 31.77 -5.18 1.20
CA ILE A 375 32.62 -5.55 2.34
C ILE A 375 31.65 -6.09 3.39
N GLU A 376 31.57 -7.41 3.48
CA GLU A 376 31.09 -8.07 4.69
C GLU A 376 32.05 -7.67 5.82
N ASN A 377 31.63 -6.74 6.67
CA ASN A 377 32.21 -6.63 7.99
C ASN A 377 31.46 -7.63 8.87
N GLU A 378 32.22 -8.60 9.38
CA GLU A 378 31.84 -9.70 10.28
C GLU A 378 30.93 -9.29 11.46
#